data_AF-A0A538UA06-F1
#
_entry.id   AF-A0A538UA06-F1
#
_cell.length_a   1.000
_cell.length_b   1.000
_cell.length_c   1.000
_cell.angle_alpha   90.00
_cell.angle_beta   90.00
_cell.angle_gamma   90.00
#
_symmetry.space_group_name_H-M   'P 1'
#
loop_
_entity.id
_entity.type
_entity.pdbx_description
1 polymer ?
#
loop_
_entity_poly.entity_id
_entity_poly.type
_entity_poly.pdbx_seq_one_letter_code
_entity_poly.pdbx_strand_id
1 'polypeptide(L)'
;MARSFLRDSLGLAGSQYLARAMVLMRGVAAAAALGPAGLGAWNALNLILDYGAYASVGAIQGLDLMLPPAVARGETERARRAMRGAWWITVSGAIAFALLVTALLATGTWVEHSGWGWKAPALMLAAVALQLAILYHVAALKAHGAFPFISVGLSLQAILGAGVGIAAVWRVGVWGLLWGWLIGGVCAIAWMRRSPHRPPLVPGDRAEGWAVATRGLPIFAFTCLTLMIRSLDRIALARRADNHALGVYSLGLTATAMVFYLPEAASAVLFPRIAAAAQGARDPESTRGEVLRAQSAMSTRCRRSRRAPRRSASWPWRPWSMPWPRFRPITCWRTGAPHRCSRFPRPPSPPPRRRSSAPRPSIRVQSPSRGRPAWGTRSSRSACCASPFRAWRSADKDGCGSRRSSRWPGRRPCSSSSRGTATPLRWARHGGSGSSSRWICPSRSCWDASCARASSRPGGEVRRLPLGGRAS
;
A
#
# COMPACT_ATOMS: atom_id res chain seq x y z
N MET A 1 -21.04 -15.19 -13.64
CA MET A 1 -19.71 -14.66 -13.23
C MET A 1 -19.39 -13.27 -13.75
N ALA A 2 -19.52 -12.98 -15.06
CA ALA A 2 -19.10 -11.67 -15.60
C ALA A 2 -19.87 -10.45 -15.03
N ARG A 3 -21.18 -10.59 -14.75
CA ARG A 3 -22.02 -9.49 -14.22
C ARG A 3 -21.67 -9.10 -12.78
N SER A 4 -21.41 -10.07 -11.90
CA SER A 4 -21.00 -9.78 -10.51
C SER A 4 -19.63 -9.12 -10.48
N PHE A 5 -18.68 -9.64 -11.26
CA PHE A 5 -17.35 -9.05 -11.39
C PHE A 5 -17.39 -7.59 -11.87
N LEU A 6 -18.21 -7.31 -12.90
CA LEU A 6 -18.37 -5.95 -13.41
C LEU A 6 -18.98 -5.02 -12.36
N ARG A 7 -20.01 -5.48 -11.64
CA ARG A 7 -20.65 -4.72 -10.56
C ARG A 7 -19.66 -4.40 -9.44
N ASP A 8 -18.86 -5.38 -9.02
CA ASP A 8 -17.88 -5.22 -7.94
C ASP A 8 -16.74 -4.29 -8.37
N SER A 9 -16.29 -4.39 -9.62
CA SER A 9 -15.28 -3.49 -10.19
C SER A 9 -15.79 -2.04 -10.30
N LEU A 10 -17.04 -1.85 -10.72
CA LEU A 10 -17.68 -0.53 -10.80
C LEU A 10 -17.90 0.06 -9.40
N GLY A 11 -18.28 -0.75 -8.41
CA GLY A 11 -18.43 -0.32 -7.02
C GLY A 11 -17.09 0.10 -6.40
N LEU A 12 -16.03 -0.69 -6.63
CA LEU A 12 -14.67 -0.34 -6.19
C LEU A 12 -14.19 0.94 -6.88
N ALA A 13 -14.37 1.06 -8.20
CA ALA A 13 -14.00 2.27 -8.93
C ALA A 13 -14.77 3.50 -8.43
N GLY A 14 -16.09 3.39 -8.27
CA GLY A 14 -16.95 4.47 -7.79
C GLY A 14 -16.57 4.95 -6.39
N SER A 15 -16.34 4.01 -5.45
CA SER A 15 -15.89 4.36 -4.10
C SER A 15 -14.50 5.01 -4.09
N GLN A 16 -13.58 4.57 -4.96
CA GLN A 16 -12.29 5.22 -5.14
C GLN A 16 -12.44 6.65 -5.66
N TYR A 17 -13.27 6.89 -6.69
CA TYR A 17 -13.54 8.24 -7.18
C TYR A 17 -14.13 9.15 -6.11
N LEU A 18 -15.09 8.63 -5.33
CA LEU A 18 -15.67 9.37 -4.21
C LEU A 18 -14.62 9.70 -3.15
N ALA A 19 -13.80 8.73 -2.74
CA ALA A 19 -12.73 8.95 -1.78
C ALA A 19 -11.73 10.01 -2.27
N ARG A 20 -11.37 9.99 -3.56
CA ARG A 20 -10.49 11.00 -4.15
C ARG A 20 -11.14 12.38 -4.22
N ALA A 21 -12.44 12.46 -4.54
CA ALA A 21 -13.19 13.71 -4.51
C ALA A 21 -13.22 14.30 -3.09
N MET A 22 -13.42 13.49 -2.05
CA MET A 22 -13.33 13.93 -0.65
C MET A 22 -11.93 14.45 -0.30
N VAL A 23 -10.87 13.76 -0.75
CA VAL A 23 -9.48 14.20 -0.55
C VAL A 23 -9.21 15.54 -1.25
N LEU A 24 -9.73 15.73 -2.47
CA LEU A 24 -9.65 17.00 -3.18
C LEU A 24 -10.36 18.11 -2.40
N MET A 25 -11.62 17.88 -2.01
CA MET A 25 -12.40 18.87 -1.26
C MET A 25 -11.69 19.25 0.03
N ARG A 26 -11.08 18.30 0.72
CA ARG A 26 -10.23 18.56 1.88
C ARG A 26 -9.03 19.44 1.54
N GLY A 27 -8.36 19.19 0.41
CA GLY A 27 -7.24 20.01 -0.07
C GLY A 27 -7.65 21.45 -0.38
N VAL A 28 -8.78 21.64 -1.06
CA VAL A 28 -9.34 22.96 -1.37
C VAL A 28 -9.77 23.69 -0.10
N ALA A 29 -10.45 23.01 0.82
CA ALA A 29 -10.84 23.58 2.10
C ALA A 29 -9.62 23.98 2.96
N ALA A 30 -8.58 23.14 2.97
CA ALA A 30 -7.32 23.46 3.64
C ALA A 30 -6.65 24.70 3.03
N ALA A 31 -6.64 24.81 1.69
CA ALA A 31 -6.11 25.98 1.00
C ALA A 31 -6.89 27.26 1.34
N ALA A 32 -8.22 27.17 1.39
CA ALA A 32 -9.09 28.29 1.74
C ALA A 32 -8.95 28.73 3.20
N ALA A 33 -8.88 27.78 4.14
CA ALA A 33 -8.84 28.06 5.56
C ALA A 33 -7.45 28.50 6.07
N LEU A 34 -6.36 27.92 5.53
CA LEU A 34 -4.99 28.16 6.00
C LEU A 34 -4.27 29.27 5.24
N GLY A 35 -4.81 29.66 4.08
CA GLY A 35 -4.10 30.50 3.12
C GLY A 35 -2.86 29.81 2.52
N PRO A 36 -2.14 30.50 1.62
CA PRO A 36 -1.03 29.92 0.87
C PRO A 36 0.16 29.54 1.77
N ALA A 37 0.46 30.33 2.81
CA ALA A 37 1.56 30.03 3.73
C ALA A 37 1.28 28.80 4.60
N GLY A 38 0.09 28.72 5.20
CA GLY A 38 -0.31 27.57 6.01
C GLY A 38 -0.47 26.29 5.17
N LEU A 39 -0.92 26.43 3.92
CA LEU A 39 -0.94 25.32 2.95
C LEU A 39 0.47 24.81 2.60
N GLY A 40 1.45 25.71 2.48
CA GLY A 40 2.86 25.34 2.32
C GLY A 40 3.37 24.48 3.48
N ALA A 41 3.11 24.90 4.71
CA ALA A 41 3.51 24.15 5.90
C ALA A 41 2.75 22.81 6.04
N TRP A 42 1.46 22.77 5.68
CA TRP A 42 0.69 21.52 5.58
C TRP A 42 1.29 20.56 4.54
N ASN A 43 1.71 21.07 3.38
CA ASN A 43 2.33 20.26 2.35
C ASN A 43 3.70 19.71 2.78
N ALA A 44 4.47 20.47 3.57
CA ALA A 44 5.70 19.99 4.18
C ALA A 44 5.43 18.82 5.15
N LEU A 45 4.39 18.91 5.98
CA LEU A 45 3.97 17.80 6.84
C LEU A 45 3.54 16.56 6.04
N ASN A 46 2.85 16.74 4.90
CA ASN A 46 2.47 15.63 4.03
C ASN A 46 3.68 14.89 3.46
N LEU A 47 4.88 15.48 3.39
CA LEU A 47 6.07 14.73 3.01
C LEU A 47 6.40 13.64 4.05
N ILE A 48 6.24 13.92 5.34
CA ILE A 48 6.44 12.90 6.39
C ILE A 48 5.49 11.73 6.15
N LEU A 49 4.23 12.02 5.80
CA LEU A 49 3.29 10.97 5.43
C LEU A 49 3.71 10.20 4.18
N ASP A 50 3.97 10.93 3.09
CA ASP A 50 4.25 10.36 1.78
C ASP A 50 5.44 9.39 1.87
N TYR A 51 6.51 9.78 2.57
CA TYR A 51 7.67 8.93 2.82
C TYR A 51 7.40 7.84 3.86
N GLY A 52 6.60 8.12 4.89
CA GLY A 52 6.23 7.15 5.91
C GLY A 52 5.48 5.93 5.37
N ALA A 53 4.72 6.08 4.29
CA ALA A 53 4.08 4.95 3.60
C ALA A 53 5.07 3.89 3.09
N TYR A 54 6.35 4.25 2.91
CA TYR A 54 7.43 3.37 2.46
C TYR A 54 8.21 2.72 3.59
N ALA A 55 7.88 3.03 4.85
CA ALA A 55 8.56 2.47 6.01
C ALA A 55 8.42 0.94 6.12
N SER A 56 7.47 0.32 5.39
CA SER A 56 7.31 -1.14 5.33
C SER A 56 8.39 -1.88 4.53
N VAL A 57 9.32 -1.17 3.85
CA VAL A 57 10.45 -1.75 3.10
C VAL A 57 10.03 -2.88 2.13
N GLY A 58 8.86 -2.74 1.51
CA GLY A 58 8.35 -3.71 0.55
C GLY A 58 7.56 -4.89 1.14
N ALA A 59 7.38 -4.97 2.46
CA ALA A 59 6.58 -6.05 3.08
C ALA A 59 5.14 -6.09 2.56
N ILE A 60 4.53 -4.92 2.33
CA ILE A 60 3.15 -4.81 1.83
C ILE A 60 3.07 -5.31 0.38
N GLN A 61 4.01 -4.92 -0.48
CA GLN A 61 4.11 -5.39 -1.86
C GLN A 61 4.42 -6.89 -1.94
N GLY A 62 5.28 -7.39 -1.05
CA GLY A 62 5.59 -8.81 -0.93
C GLY A 62 4.37 -9.64 -0.52
N LEU A 63 3.55 -9.10 0.40
CA LEU A 63 2.30 -9.71 0.81
C LEU A 63 1.32 -9.80 -0.37
N ASP A 64 1.19 -8.72 -1.16
CA ASP A 64 0.35 -8.68 -2.36
C ASP A 64 0.74 -9.74 -3.41
N LEU A 65 2.01 -10.16 -3.47
CA LEU A 65 2.49 -11.23 -4.36
C LEU A 65 2.33 -12.64 -3.79
N MET A 66 2.53 -12.79 -2.48
CA MET A 66 2.58 -14.11 -1.84
C MET A 66 1.23 -14.62 -1.37
N LEU A 67 0.35 -13.71 -0.96
CA LEU A 67 -0.89 -14.07 -0.27
C LEU A 67 -1.94 -14.66 -1.22
N PRO A 68 -2.22 -14.10 -2.42
CA PRO A 68 -3.24 -14.67 -3.30
C PRO A 68 -2.99 -16.13 -3.70
N PRO A 69 -1.76 -16.56 -4.07
CA PRO A 69 -1.47 -17.98 -4.36
C PRO A 69 -1.58 -18.91 -3.17
N ALA A 70 -1.26 -18.43 -1.97
CA ALA A 70 -1.40 -19.22 -0.75
C ALA A 70 -2.87 -19.42 -0.39
N VAL A 71 -3.69 -18.36 -0.52
CA VAL A 71 -5.14 -18.42 -0.31
C VAL A 71 -5.82 -19.30 -1.36
N ALA A 72 -5.46 -19.15 -2.64
CA ALA A 72 -6.03 -19.97 -3.73
C ALA A 72 -5.73 -21.47 -3.59
N ARG A 73 -4.60 -21.84 -2.98
CA ARG A 73 -4.21 -23.23 -2.70
C ARG A 73 -4.73 -23.76 -1.35
N GLY A 74 -5.45 -22.95 -0.57
CA GLY A 74 -5.92 -23.33 0.76
C GLY A 74 -4.80 -23.47 1.81
N GLU A 75 -3.60 -22.92 1.55
CA GLU A 75 -2.45 -22.96 2.46
C GLU A 75 -2.60 -21.91 3.59
N THR A 76 -3.64 -22.05 4.43
CA THR A 76 -4.05 -21.07 5.46
C THR A 76 -2.93 -20.73 6.44
N GLU A 77 -2.16 -21.72 6.91
CA GLU A 77 -1.05 -21.50 7.83
C GLU A 77 0.11 -20.73 7.19
N ARG A 78 0.41 -21.00 5.91
CA ARG A 78 1.44 -20.26 5.19
C ARG A 78 1.03 -18.81 4.97
N ALA A 79 -0.23 -18.59 4.59
CA ALA A 79 -0.81 -17.25 4.46
C ALA A 79 -0.74 -16.49 5.81
N ARG A 80 -1.10 -17.14 6.91
CA ARG A 80 -1.05 -16.55 8.26
C ARG A 80 0.35 -16.20 8.71
N ARG A 81 1.33 -17.06 8.42
CA ARG A 81 2.76 -16.82 8.69
C ARG A 81 3.30 -15.62 7.90
N ALA A 82 3.02 -15.57 6.60
CA ALA A 82 3.36 -14.42 5.77
C ALA A 82 2.73 -13.11 6.26
N MET A 83 1.45 -13.12 6.65
CA MET A 83 0.78 -11.94 7.21
C MET A 83 1.43 -11.47 8.52
N ARG A 84 1.72 -12.39 9.45
CA ARG A 84 2.40 -12.06 10.71
C ARG A 84 3.81 -11.49 10.48
N GLY A 85 4.58 -12.08 9.57
CA GLY A 85 5.90 -11.58 9.19
C GLY A 85 5.83 -10.19 8.56
N ALA A 86 4.90 -9.96 7.63
CA ALA A 86 4.68 -8.65 7.02
C ALA A 86 4.27 -7.58 8.05
N TRP A 87 3.43 -7.96 9.02
CA TRP A 87 3.05 -7.08 10.12
C TRP A 87 4.24 -6.71 11.00
N TRP A 88 5.14 -7.67 11.32
CA TRP A 88 6.36 -7.39 12.07
C TRP A 88 7.25 -6.35 11.36
N ILE A 89 7.48 -6.50 10.05
CA ILE A 89 8.25 -5.51 9.26
C ILE A 89 7.54 -4.15 9.25
N THR A 90 6.21 -4.15 9.09
CA THR A 90 5.43 -2.91 9.02
C THR A 90 5.52 -2.11 10.33
N VAL A 91 5.37 -2.77 11.48
CA VAL A 91 5.50 -2.13 12.81
C VAL A 91 6.94 -1.69 13.07
N SER A 92 7.92 -2.57 12.82
CA SER A 92 9.34 -2.25 13.04
C SER A 92 9.79 -1.09 12.16
N GLY A 93 9.34 -1.07 10.91
CA GLY A 93 9.55 0.00 9.95
C GLY A 93 8.92 1.32 10.38
N ALA A 94 7.67 1.31 10.86
CA ALA A 94 7.02 2.49 11.39
C ALA A 94 7.77 3.10 12.58
N ILE A 95 8.25 2.24 13.51
CA ILE A 95 9.06 2.67 14.65
C ILE A 95 10.40 3.26 14.18
N ALA A 96 11.12 2.57 13.29
CA ALA A 96 12.38 3.04 12.74
C ALA A 96 12.23 4.39 12.01
N PHE A 97 11.15 4.55 11.24
CA PHE A 97 10.82 5.80 10.57
C PHE A 97 10.51 6.92 11.56
N ALA A 98 9.73 6.64 12.62
CA ALA A 98 9.45 7.61 13.67
C ALA A 98 10.73 8.07 14.38
N LEU A 99 11.62 7.14 14.75
CA LEU A 99 12.91 7.46 15.36
C LEU A 99 13.79 8.30 14.43
N LEU A 100 13.86 7.95 13.14
CA LEU A 100 14.60 8.71 12.14
C LEU A 100 14.08 10.14 12.01
N VAL A 101 12.77 10.31 11.85
CA VAL A 101 12.15 11.65 11.72
C VAL A 101 12.34 12.46 13.01
N THR A 102 12.16 11.85 14.18
CA THR A 102 12.40 12.54 15.47
C THR A 102 13.86 12.97 15.60
N ALA A 103 14.83 12.12 15.23
CA ALA A 103 16.25 12.47 15.25
C ALA A 103 16.56 13.62 14.27
N LEU A 104 16.01 13.59 13.06
CA LEU A 104 16.16 14.66 12.06
C LEU A 104 15.51 15.98 12.51
N LEU A 105 14.41 15.92 13.26
CA LEU A 105 13.78 17.13 13.80
C LEU A 105 14.52 17.69 15.02
N ALA A 106 15.22 16.83 15.76
CA ALA A 106 15.99 17.21 16.93
C ALA A 106 17.24 18.04 16.56
N THR A 107 17.69 18.02 15.30
CA THR A 107 18.79 18.87 14.82
C THR A 107 18.38 20.34 14.61
N GLY A 108 17.18 20.75 15.02
CA GLY A 108 16.81 22.15 15.28
C GLY A 108 16.28 22.96 14.09
N THR A 109 16.51 22.55 12.83
CA THR A 109 16.24 23.44 11.69
C THR A 109 14.76 23.69 11.39
N TRP A 110 13.85 22.77 11.72
CA TRP A 110 12.45 22.83 11.30
C TRP A 110 11.47 23.24 12.42
N VAL A 111 11.74 22.82 13.65
CA VAL A 111 10.84 23.03 14.80
C VAL A 111 10.71 24.51 15.15
N GLU A 112 11.80 25.27 15.04
CA GLU A 112 11.83 26.69 15.36
C GLU A 112 11.08 27.56 14.32
N HIS A 113 11.15 27.19 13.05
CA HIS A 113 10.60 28.01 11.95
C HIS A 113 9.08 27.85 11.75
N SER A 114 8.50 26.72 12.15
CA SER A 114 7.08 26.42 11.86
C SER A 114 6.10 26.95 12.91
N GLY A 115 6.56 27.30 14.12
CA GLY A 115 5.71 27.72 15.23
C GLY A 115 4.76 26.64 15.79
N TRP A 116 4.74 25.44 15.20
CA TRP A 116 3.85 24.33 15.61
C TRP A 116 4.47 23.39 16.65
N GLY A 117 5.77 23.55 16.90
CA GLY A 117 6.53 22.71 17.83
C GLY A 117 6.51 21.23 17.45
N TRP A 118 6.73 20.37 18.45
CA TRP A 118 6.81 18.91 18.28
C TRP A 118 5.45 18.22 18.07
N LYS A 119 4.35 18.90 18.37
CA LYS A 119 3.01 18.31 18.36
C LYS A 119 2.57 17.90 16.95
N ALA A 120 2.84 18.71 15.93
CA ALA A 120 2.39 18.44 14.56
C ALA A 120 3.14 17.26 13.93
N PRO A 121 4.49 17.17 14.01
CA PRO A 121 5.22 15.98 13.59
C PRO A 121 4.81 14.71 14.34
N ALA A 122 4.60 14.79 15.66
CA ALA A 122 4.18 13.64 16.45
C ALA A 122 2.82 13.08 15.98
N LEU A 123 1.83 13.95 15.75
CA LEU A 123 0.55 13.52 15.16
C LEU A 123 0.70 12.97 13.74
N MET A 124 1.62 13.54 12.93
CA MET A 124 1.88 13.03 11.60
C MET A 124 2.53 11.64 11.62
N LEU A 125 3.43 11.37 12.57
CA LEU A 125 4.00 10.04 12.78
C LEU A 125 2.94 9.04 13.24
N ALA A 126 2.00 9.44 14.10
CA ALA A 126 0.85 8.62 14.44
C ALA A 126 -0.02 8.32 13.20
N ALA A 127 -0.23 9.31 12.33
CA ALA A 127 -0.95 9.14 11.08
C ALA A 127 -0.22 8.21 10.10
N VAL A 128 1.11 8.24 10.05
CA VAL A 128 1.94 7.29 9.29
C VAL A 128 1.74 5.86 9.79
N ALA A 129 1.85 5.64 11.10
CA ALA A 129 1.66 4.30 11.68
C ALA A 129 0.25 3.76 11.39
N LEU A 130 -0.76 4.63 11.49
CA LEU A 130 -2.14 4.29 11.15
C LEU A 130 -2.31 3.99 9.66
N GLN A 131 -1.71 4.78 8.78
CA GLN A 131 -1.75 4.57 7.33
C GLN A 131 -1.09 3.24 6.93
N LEU A 132 0.07 2.90 7.52
CA LEU A 132 0.72 1.62 7.31
C LEU A 132 -0.15 0.45 7.77
N ALA A 133 -0.85 0.61 8.89
CA ALA A 133 -1.80 -0.39 9.35
C ALA A 133 -2.98 -0.56 8.38
N ILE A 134 -3.50 0.53 7.81
CA ILE A 134 -4.54 0.47 6.78
C ILE A 134 -4.04 -0.28 5.55
N LEU A 135 -2.85 0.05 5.03
CA LEU A 135 -2.28 -0.61 3.85
C LEU A 135 -2.05 -2.11 4.08
N TYR A 136 -1.60 -2.51 5.28
CA TYR A 136 -1.50 -3.91 5.66
C TYR A 136 -2.85 -4.64 5.61
N HIS A 137 -3.91 -4.05 6.18
CA HIS A 137 -5.25 -4.64 6.16
C HIS A 137 -5.79 -4.75 4.73
N VAL A 138 -5.57 -3.74 3.90
CA VAL A 138 -5.98 -3.74 2.49
C VAL A 138 -5.32 -4.89 1.74
N ALA A 139 -4.00 -5.05 1.86
CA ALA A 139 -3.25 -6.14 1.22
C ALA A 139 -3.75 -7.52 1.68
N ALA A 140 -3.97 -7.70 2.98
CA ALA A 140 -4.47 -8.95 3.53
C ALA A 140 -5.89 -9.29 3.04
N LEU A 141 -6.83 -8.35 3.13
CA LEU A 141 -8.22 -8.55 2.72
C LEU A 141 -8.37 -8.74 1.21
N LYS A 142 -7.50 -8.09 0.41
CA LYS A 142 -7.49 -8.17 -1.05
C LYS A 142 -7.20 -9.60 -1.51
N ALA A 143 -6.28 -10.30 -0.85
CA ALA A 143 -5.98 -11.70 -1.19
C ALA A 143 -7.13 -12.67 -0.91
N HIS A 144 -8.03 -12.31 0.02
CA HIS A 144 -9.26 -13.06 0.31
C HIS A 144 -10.46 -12.61 -0.53
N GLY A 145 -10.29 -11.64 -1.44
CA GLY A 145 -11.40 -11.08 -2.22
C GLY A 145 -12.42 -10.30 -1.38
N ALA A 146 -12.06 -9.88 -0.17
CA ALA A 146 -12.94 -9.16 0.76
C ALA A 146 -13.07 -7.65 0.41
N PHE A 147 -13.27 -7.34 -0.88
CA PHE A 147 -13.36 -5.98 -1.41
C PHE A 147 -14.46 -5.11 -0.79
N PRO A 148 -15.64 -5.62 -0.37
CA PRO A 148 -16.63 -4.79 0.30
C PRO A 148 -16.11 -4.15 1.59
N PHE A 149 -15.36 -4.89 2.41
CA PHE A 149 -14.77 -4.38 3.65
C PHE A 149 -13.71 -3.31 3.38
N ILE A 150 -12.88 -3.53 2.35
CA ILE A 150 -11.88 -2.56 1.90
C ILE A 150 -12.57 -1.27 1.43
N SER A 151 -13.56 -1.39 0.55
CA SER A 151 -14.24 -0.25 -0.07
C SER A 151 -14.96 0.60 0.96
N VAL A 152 -15.69 -0.04 1.89
CA VAL A 152 -16.37 0.67 2.98
C VAL A 152 -15.37 1.27 3.96
N GLY A 153 -14.31 0.55 4.34
CA GLY A 153 -13.27 1.08 5.23
C GLY A 153 -12.57 2.32 4.66
N LEU A 154 -12.16 2.29 3.40
CA LEU A 154 -11.53 3.43 2.73
C LEU A 154 -12.53 4.58 2.51
N SER A 155 -13.80 4.28 2.23
CA SER A 155 -14.84 5.30 2.14
C SER A 155 -15.10 5.96 3.49
N LEU A 156 -15.14 5.20 4.58
CA LEU A 156 -15.22 5.73 5.96
C LEU A 156 -14.03 6.63 6.27
N GLN A 157 -12.81 6.21 5.94
CA GLN A 157 -11.62 7.03 6.12
C GLN A 157 -11.73 8.35 5.37
N ALA A 158 -12.16 8.31 4.11
CA ALA A 158 -12.27 9.49 3.27
C ALA A 158 -13.40 10.42 3.72
N ILE A 159 -14.60 9.88 4.01
CA ILE A 159 -15.78 10.65 4.40
C ILE A 159 -15.60 11.23 5.79
N LEU A 160 -15.28 10.42 6.80
CA LEU A 160 -15.10 10.90 8.16
C LEU A 160 -13.83 11.76 8.26
N GLY A 161 -12.75 11.33 7.61
CA GLY A 161 -11.49 12.06 7.69
C GLY A 161 -11.49 13.39 6.97
N ALA A 162 -12.11 13.47 5.78
CA ALA A 162 -12.31 14.75 5.11
C ALA A 162 -13.43 15.56 5.77
N GLY A 163 -14.56 14.95 6.15
CA GLY A 163 -15.68 15.66 6.78
C GLY A 163 -15.30 16.32 8.09
N VAL A 164 -14.73 15.56 9.03
CA VAL A 164 -14.22 16.11 10.30
C VAL A 164 -13.08 17.09 10.04
N GLY A 165 -12.16 16.77 9.12
CA GLY A 165 -11.05 17.65 8.77
C GLY A 165 -11.51 19.01 8.23
N ILE A 166 -12.47 19.03 7.29
CA ILE A 166 -13.05 20.23 6.69
C ILE A 166 -13.85 21.01 7.73
N ALA A 167 -14.63 20.35 8.57
CA ALA A 167 -15.39 21.04 9.62
C ALA A 167 -14.47 21.69 10.67
N ALA A 168 -13.37 21.01 11.04
CA ALA A 168 -12.47 21.47 12.08
C ALA A 168 -11.38 22.43 11.60
N VAL A 169 -11.02 22.44 10.30
CA VAL A 169 -9.92 23.29 9.80
C VAL A 169 -10.21 24.78 9.96
N TRP A 170 -11.47 25.21 9.86
CA TRP A 170 -11.86 26.61 10.05
C TRP A 170 -11.72 27.10 11.49
N ARG A 171 -11.79 26.19 12.47
CA ARG A 171 -11.71 26.53 13.91
C ARG A 171 -10.34 26.30 14.51
N VAL A 172 -9.68 25.21 14.12
CA VAL A 172 -8.44 24.73 14.75
C VAL A 172 -7.28 24.67 13.75
N GLY A 173 -7.49 25.11 12.50
CA GLY A 173 -6.45 25.09 11.46
C GLY A 173 -5.97 23.68 11.14
N VAL A 174 -4.66 23.52 11.01
CA VAL A 174 -4.00 22.26 10.64
C VAL A 174 -4.31 21.10 11.59
N TRP A 175 -4.54 21.39 12.88
CA TRP A 175 -4.90 20.36 13.86
C TRP A 175 -6.21 19.66 13.50
N GLY A 176 -7.18 20.38 12.94
CA GLY A 176 -8.44 19.81 12.48
C GLY A 176 -8.23 18.77 11.38
N LEU A 177 -7.33 19.04 10.43
CA LEU A 177 -6.99 18.12 9.34
C LEU A 177 -6.31 16.84 9.84
N LEU A 178 -5.39 16.98 10.80
CA LEU A 178 -4.70 15.85 11.43
C LEU A 178 -5.67 14.96 12.20
N TRP A 179 -6.51 15.55 13.06
CA TRP A 179 -7.51 14.81 13.83
C TRP A 179 -8.54 14.12 12.95
N GLY A 180 -9.04 14.81 11.93
CA GLY A 180 -9.97 14.21 10.98
C GLY A 180 -9.37 12.94 10.37
N TRP A 181 -8.14 13.02 9.88
CA TRP A 181 -7.51 11.86 9.28
C TRP A 181 -7.20 10.73 10.27
N LEU A 182 -6.78 11.03 11.50
CA LEU A 182 -6.62 10.02 12.55
C LEU A 182 -7.95 9.32 12.88
N ILE A 183 -9.03 10.08 13.10
CA ILE A 183 -10.36 9.54 13.38
C ILE A 183 -10.84 8.67 12.23
N GLY A 184 -10.76 9.17 10.99
CA GLY A 184 -11.14 8.43 9.79
C GLY A 184 -10.35 7.13 9.63
N GLY A 185 -9.03 7.15 9.88
CA GLY A 185 -8.19 5.96 9.79
C GLY A 185 -8.49 4.93 10.89
N VAL A 186 -8.74 5.37 12.12
CA VAL A 186 -9.14 4.48 13.23
C VAL A 186 -10.48 3.82 12.91
N CYS A 187 -11.47 4.59 12.44
CA CYS A 187 -12.77 4.05 12.00
C CYS A 187 -12.61 3.03 10.86
N ALA A 188 -11.72 3.31 9.89
CA ALA A 188 -11.45 2.40 8.78
C ALA A 188 -10.85 1.07 9.22
N ILE A 189 -9.85 1.09 10.12
CA ILE A 189 -9.28 -0.13 10.69
C ILE A 189 -10.34 -0.87 11.51
N ALA A 190 -11.06 -0.18 12.39
CA ALA A 190 -12.11 -0.77 13.20
C ALA A 190 -13.17 -1.47 12.33
N TRP A 191 -13.53 -0.87 11.20
CA TRP A 191 -14.43 -1.48 10.22
C TRP A 191 -13.82 -2.71 9.54
N MET A 192 -12.60 -2.60 8.98
CA MET A 192 -11.93 -3.71 8.30
C MET A 192 -11.69 -4.91 9.21
N ARG A 193 -11.50 -4.67 10.51
CA ARG A 193 -11.36 -5.70 11.55
C ARG A 193 -12.61 -6.54 11.79
N ARG A 194 -13.79 -6.08 11.33
CA ARG A 194 -15.04 -6.86 11.35
C ARG A 194 -15.11 -7.92 10.25
N SER A 195 -14.15 -7.93 9.32
CA SER A 195 -14.12 -8.96 8.28
C SER A 195 -13.90 -10.36 8.87
N PRO A 196 -14.56 -11.40 8.34
CA PRO A 196 -14.30 -12.80 8.72
C PRO A 196 -12.84 -13.20 8.54
N HIS A 197 -12.16 -12.61 7.54
CA HIS A 197 -10.74 -12.85 7.23
C HIS A 197 -9.83 -11.83 7.93
N ARG A 198 -10.03 -11.65 9.24
CA ARG A 198 -9.28 -10.68 10.04
C ARG A 198 -7.76 -10.95 9.96
N PRO A 199 -6.95 -9.97 9.52
CA PRO A 199 -5.50 -10.14 9.52
C PRO A 199 -4.98 -10.20 10.96
N PRO A 200 -3.97 -11.05 11.24
CA PRO A 200 -3.35 -11.11 12.56
C PRO A 200 -2.60 -9.80 12.85
N LEU A 201 -2.71 -9.30 14.08
CA LEU A 201 -1.94 -8.14 14.57
C LEU A 201 -0.80 -8.55 15.52
N VAL A 202 -0.59 -9.85 15.66
CA VAL A 202 0.54 -10.39 16.42
C VAL A 202 1.74 -10.43 15.46
N PRO A 203 2.84 -9.73 15.78
CA PRO A 203 4.05 -9.81 14.97
C PRO A 203 4.54 -11.26 14.87
N GLY A 204 4.98 -11.65 13.67
CA GLY A 204 5.52 -12.97 13.40
C GLY A 204 7.02 -13.06 13.58
N ASP A 205 7.58 -14.14 13.05
CA ASP A 205 9.03 -14.32 12.98
C ASP A 205 9.66 -13.30 12.01
N ARG A 206 10.83 -12.79 12.42
CA ARG A 206 11.64 -11.83 11.65
C ARG A 206 12.08 -12.43 10.32
N ALA A 207 12.44 -13.72 10.31
CA ALA A 207 12.86 -14.42 9.10
C ALA A 207 11.74 -14.47 8.06
N GLU A 208 10.51 -14.77 8.49
CA GLU A 208 9.34 -14.74 7.62
C GLU A 208 9.04 -13.34 7.11
N GLY A 209 9.14 -12.32 7.97
CA GLY A 209 8.99 -10.92 7.57
C GLY A 209 9.97 -10.50 6.48
N TRP A 210 11.25 -10.84 6.64
CA TRP A 210 12.26 -10.50 5.64
C TRP A 210 12.08 -11.28 4.34
N ALA A 211 11.67 -12.55 4.41
CA ALA A 211 11.35 -13.35 3.23
C ALA A 211 10.17 -12.76 2.43
N VAL A 212 9.20 -12.13 3.10
CA VAL A 212 8.10 -11.41 2.43
C VAL A 212 8.62 -10.12 1.80
N ALA A 213 9.32 -9.28 2.57
CA ALA A 213 9.78 -7.98 2.10
C ALA A 213 10.80 -8.06 0.96
N THR A 214 11.74 -9.01 0.99
CA THR A 214 12.70 -9.25 -0.11
C THR A 214 12.02 -9.61 -1.43
N ARG A 215 10.91 -10.37 -1.40
CA ARG A 215 10.12 -10.66 -2.60
C ARG A 215 9.38 -9.43 -3.14
N GLY A 216 8.96 -8.53 -2.25
CA GLY A 216 8.33 -7.26 -2.60
C GLY A 216 9.31 -6.16 -3.02
N LEU A 217 10.61 -6.34 -2.75
CA LEU A 217 11.65 -5.31 -2.91
C LEU A 217 11.71 -4.71 -4.33
N PRO A 218 11.60 -5.48 -5.45
CA PRO A 218 11.65 -4.88 -6.78
C PRO A 218 10.48 -3.93 -7.05
N ILE A 219 9.26 -4.31 -6.64
CA ILE A 219 8.05 -3.46 -6.78
C ILE A 219 8.17 -2.23 -5.87
N PHE A 220 8.66 -2.44 -4.64
CA PHE A 220 8.93 -1.37 -3.70
C PHE A 220 9.94 -0.36 -4.25
N ALA A 221 11.07 -0.82 -4.79
CA ALA A 221 12.12 0.03 -5.36
C ALA A 221 11.57 0.89 -6.51
N PHE A 222 10.79 0.29 -7.41
CA PHE A 222 10.11 1.04 -8.47
C PHE A 222 9.15 2.11 -7.93
N THR A 223 8.35 1.76 -6.91
CA THR A 223 7.38 2.68 -6.30
C THR A 223 8.11 3.84 -5.57
N CYS A 224 9.17 3.52 -4.83
CA CYS A 224 10.02 4.48 -4.13
C CYS A 224 10.69 5.44 -5.12
N LEU A 225 11.29 4.93 -6.20
CA LEU A 225 11.90 5.76 -7.24
C LEU A 225 10.89 6.72 -7.88
N THR A 226 9.68 6.22 -8.18
CA THR A 226 8.60 7.04 -8.73
C THR A 226 8.19 8.15 -7.76
N LEU A 227 8.10 7.85 -6.46
CA LEU A 227 7.81 8.86 -5.44
C LEU A 227 8.93 9.90 -5.33
N MET A 228 10.19 9.45 -5.30
CA MET A 228 11.34 10.35 -5.23
C MET A 228 11.30 11.33 -6.40
N ILE A 229 11.17 10.84 -7.63
CA ILE A 229 11.08 11.69 -8.83
C ILE A 229 9.93 12.70 -8.71
N ARG A 230 8.75 12.26 -8.25
CA ARG A 230 7.56 13.14 -8.09
C ARG A 230 7.67 14.14 -6.93
N SER A 231 8.58 13.92 -5.98
CA SER A 231 8.75 14.77 -4.79
C SER A 231 10.02 15.62 -4.84
N LEU A 232 10.93 15.38 -5.79
CA LEU A 232 12.13 16.19 -5.99
C LEU A 232 11.79 17.68 -6.13
N ASP A 233 10.77 18.01 -6.91
CA ASP A 233 10.32 19.40 -7.09
C ASP A 233 9.81 20.01 -5.77
N ARG A 234 9.06 19.25 -4.97
CA ARG A 234 8.57 19.69 -3.65
C ARG A 234 9.73 19.94 -2.69
N ILE A 235 10.72 19.06 -2.67
CA ILE A 235 11.91 19.19 -1.82
C ILE A 235 12.74 20.40 -2.26
N ALA A 236 12.93 20.60 -3.57
CA ALA A 236 13.65 21.74 -4.11
C ALA A 236 12.96 23.07 -3.75
N LEU A 237 11.63 23.13 -3.88
CA LEU A 237 10.83 24.29 -3.50
C LEU A 237 10.81 24.52 -1.99
N ALA A 238 10.64 23.47 -1.18
CA ALA A 238 10.66 23.60 0.28
C ALA A 238 12.02 24.11 0.81
N ARG A 239 13.12 23.86 0.09
CA ARG A 239 14.46 24.37 0.47
C ARG A 239 14.78 25.76 -0.04
N ARG A 240 14.16 26.21 -1.14
CA ARG A 240 14.58 27.43 -1.87
C ARG A 240 13.51 28.50 -2.00
N ALA A 241 12.24 28.15 -1.83
CA ALA A 241 11.11 29.03 -2.07
C ALA A 241 10.34 29.28 -0.77
N ASP A 242 9.73 30.46 -0.68
CA ASP A 242 8.88 30.80 0.45
C ASP A 242 7.64 29.90 0.51
N ASN A 243 7.07 29.75 1.71
CA ASN A 243 5.85 28.96 1.95
C ASN A 243 4.70 29.35 1.01
N HIS A 244 4.63 30.63 0.60
CA HIS A 244 3.65 31.11 -0.36
C HIS A 244 3.78 30.43 -1.74
N ALA A 245 5.00 30.38 -2.30
CA ALA A 245 5.26 29.74 -3.58
C ALA A 245 5.00 28.23 -3.52
N LEU A 246 5.36 27.59 -2.40
CA LEU A 246 5.05 26.18 -2.15
C LEU A 246 3.53 25.93 -2.09
N GLY A 247 2.77 26.86 -1.49
CA GLY A 247 1.31 26.83 -1.47
C GLY A 247 0.69 26.87 -2.87
N VAL A 248 1.10 27.83 -3.71
CA VAL A 248 0.62 27.93 -5.11
C VAL A 248 0.98 26.67 -5.91
N TYR A 249 2.21 26.17 -5.75
CA TYR A 249 2.64 24.93 -6.40
C TYR A 249 1.81 23.71 -5.95
N SER A 250 1.43 23.64 -4.67
CA SER A 250 0.62 22.54 -4.14
C SER A 250 -0.78 22.46 -4.75
N LEU A 251 -1.37 23.60 -5.17
CA LEU A 251 -2.64 23.62 -5.91
C LEU A 251 -2.47 22.99 -7.29
N GLY A 252 -1.39 23.33 -8.00
CA GLY A 252 -1.04 22.72 -9.29
C GLY A 252 -0.79 21.21 -9.17
N LEU A 253 -0.12 20.77 -8.10
CA LEU A 253 0.05 19.35 -7.80
C LEU A 253 -1.27 18.64 -7.53
N THR A 254 -2.18 19.29 -6.82
CA THR A 254 -3.50 18.73 -6.53
C THR A 254 -4.28 18.54 -7.82
N ALA A 255 -4.31 19.54 -8.71
CA ALA A 255 -4.94 19.43 -10.03
C ALA A 255 -4.28 18.34 -10.90
N THR A 256 -2.95 18.26 -10.88
CA THR A 256 -2.19 17.24 -11.62
C THR A 256 -2.50 15.82 -11.11
N ALA A 257 -2.66 15.64 -9.80
CA ALA A 257 -3.04 14.36 -9.22
C ALA A 257 -4.41 13.88 -9.76
N MET A 258 -5.33 14.81 -10.06
CA MET A 258 -6.62 14.47 -10.66
C MET A 258 -6.49 13.81 -12.02
N VAL A 259 -5.56 14.30 -12.84
CA VAL A 259 -5.27 13.75 -14.17
C VAL A 259 -4.67 12.34 -14.05
N PHE A 260 -3.79 12.13 -13.07
CA PHE A 260 -3.16 10.82 -12.84
C PHE A 260 -4.05 9.77 -12.17
N TYR A 261 -5.23 10.13 -11.67
CA TYR A 261 -6.12 9.14 -11.03
C TYR A 261 -6.72 8.15 -12.01
N LEU A 262 -7.06 8.59 -13.24
CA LEU A 262 -7.64 7.71 -14.23
C LEU A 262 -6.72 6.51 -14.56
N PRO A 263 -5.42 6.70 -14.87
CA PRO A 263 -4.51 5.57 -15.09
C PRO A 263 -4.24 4.76 -13.81
N GLU A 264 -4.18 5.39 -12.63
CA GLU A 264 -3.98 4.68 -11.36
C GLU A 264 -5.14 3.71 -11.07
N ALA A 265 -6.39 4.16 -11.23
CA ALA A 265 -7.58 3.32 -11.05
C ALA A 265 -7.62 2.15 -12.04
N ALA A 266 -7.24 2.40 -13.30
CA ALA A 266 -7.12 1.33 -14.30
C ALA A 266 -6.07 0.29 -13.88
N SER A 267 -4.90 0.75 -13.40
CA SER A 267 -3.82 -0.14 -12.96
C SER A 267 -4.21 -1.02 -11.77
N ALA A 268 -4.99 -0.48 -10.82
CA ALA A 268 -5.43 -1.21 -9.63
C ALA A 268 -6.35 -2.41 -9.95
N VAL A 269 -7.15 -2.31 -11.02
CA VAL A 269 -8.04 -3.39 -11.49
C VAL A 269 -7.30 -4.35 -12.42
N LEU A 270 -6.41 -3.84 -13.27
CA LEU A 270 -5.67 -4.64 -14.25
C LEU A 270 -4.58 -5.50 -13.60
N PHE A 271 -3.88 -4.97 -12.59
CA PHE A 271 -2.72 -5.62 -12.00
C PHE A 271 -3.04 -7.01 -11.40
N PRO A 272 -4.08 -7.20 -10.57
CA PRO A 272 -4.41 -8.53 -10.04
C PRO A 272 -4.74 -9.55 -11.14
N ARG A 273 -5.33 -9.11 -12.26
CA ARG A 273 -5.64 -9.99 -13.40
C ARG A 273 -4.39 -10.44 -14.13
N ILE A 274 -3.48 -9.51 -14.41
CA ILE A 274 -2.19 -9.80 -15.03
C ILE A 274 -1.36 -10.71 -14.11
N ALA A 275 -1.34 -10.43 -12.81
CA ALA A 275 -0.64 -11.26 -11.83
C ALA A 275 -1.22 -12.68 -11.73
N ALA A 276 -2.55 -12.81 -11.68
CA ALA A 276 -3.22 -14.10 -11.68
C ALA A 276 -2.99 -14.88 -12.99
N ALA A 277 -3.01 -14.20 -14.14
CA ALA A 277 -2.69 -14.81 -15.43
C ALA A 277 -1.23 -15.28 -15.47
N ALA A 278 -0.29 -14.46 -15.00
CA ALA A 278 1.14 -14.79 -14.99
C ALA A 278 1.51 -15.93 -14.03
N GLN A 279 0.74 -16.12 -12.94
CA GLN A 279 0.99 -17.19 -11.97
C GLN A 279 0.16 -18.45 -12.24
N GLY A 280 -1.07 -18.31 -12.74
CA GLY A 280 -1.96 -19.41 -13.10
C GLY A 280 -1.64 -20.01 -14.48
N ALA A 281 -1.08 -19.20 -15.37
CA ALA A 281 -0.61 -19.64 -16.67
C ALA A 281 0.93 -19.47 -16.70
N ARG A 282 1.65 -20.58 -16.73
CA ARG A 282 3.00 -20.61 -17.32
C ARG A 282 2.98 -20.32 -18.84
N ASP A 283 1.83 -19.90 -19.37
CA ASP A 283 1.63 -19.54 -20.76
C ASP A 283 1.78 -18.02 -20.94
N PRO A 284 2.92 -17.56 -21.47
CA PRO A 284 3.15 -16.15 -21.76
C PRO A 284 2.16 -15.58 -22.79
N GLU A 285 1.56 -16.42 -23.65
CA GLU A 285 0.57 -15.99 -24.65
C GLU A 285 -0.71 -15.46 -23.98
N SER A 286 -1.25 -16.20 -23.00
CA SER A 286 -2.44 -15.77 -22.24
C SER A 286 -2.23 -14.45 -21.51
N THR A 287 -1.07 -14.30 -20.84
CA THR A 287 -0.71 -13.05 -20.16
C THR A 287 -0.59 -11.90 -21.16
N ARG A 288 0.07 -12.12 -22.30
CA ARG A 288 0.17 -11.13 -23.39
C ARG A 288 -1.21 -10.74 -23.92
N GLY A 289 -2.10 -11.71 -24.11
CA GLY A 289 -3.47 -11.49 -24.58
C GLY A 289 -4.29 -10.60 -23.63
N GLU A 290 -4.18 -10.79 -22.32
CA GLU A 290 -4.83 -9.93 -21.33
C GLU A 290 -4.23 -8.51 -21.32
N VAL A 291 -2.90 -8.38 -21.40
CA VAL A 291 -2.23 -7.07 -21.47
C VAL A 291 -2.63 -6.31 -22.74
N LEU A 292 -2.65 -6.96 -23.89
CA LEU A 292 -3.07 -6.35 -25.16
C LEU A 292 -4.55 -5.96 -25.14
N ARG A 293 -5.43 -6.78 -24.57
CA ARG A 293 -6.84 -6.45 -24.38
C ARG A 293 -7.02 -5.23 -23.47
N ALA A 294 -6.27 -5.16 -22.37
CA ALA A 294 -6.27 -4.01 -21.47
C ALA A 294 -5.78 -2.73 -22.15
N GLN A 295 -4.65 -2.79 -22.86
CA GLN A 295 -4.11 -1.66 -23.62
C GLN A 295 -5.08 -1.20 -24.73
N SER A 296 -5.68 -2.15 -25.45
CA SER A 296 -6.66 -1.86 -26.50
C SER A 296 -7.93 -1.23 -25.94
N ALA A 297 -8.41 -1.68 -24.77
CA ALA A 297 -9.55 -1.07 -24.10
C ALA A 297 -9.28 0.39 -23.70
N MET A 298 -8.05 0.70 -23.27
CA MET A 298 -7.63 2.06 -22.95
C MET A 298 -7.47 2.93 -24.22
N SER A 299 -6.96 2.38 -25.33
CA SER A 299 -6.71 3.15 -26.57
C SER A 299 -7.96 3.35 -27.44
N THR A 300 -8.88 2.38 -27.49
CA THR A 300 -10.06 2.41 -28.39
C THR A 300 -11.10 3.46 -28.01
N ARG A 301 -11.24 3.80 -26.72
CA ARG A 301 -12.08 4.93 -26.29
C ARG A 301 -11.61 6.26 -26.87
N CYS A 302 -10.32 6.40 -27.19
CA CYS A 302 -9.78 7.61 -27.80
C CYS A 302 -10.06 7.70 -29.31
N ARG A 303 -10.31 6.57 -30.01
CA ARG A 303 -10.65 6.58 -31.44
C ARG A 303 -12.12 6.89 -31.70
N ARG A 304 -13.03 6.48 -30.81
CA ARG A 304 -14.48 6.68 -31.00
C ARG A 304 -14.90 8.14 -30.83
N SER A 305 -14.18 8.94 -30.03
CA SER A 305 -14.44 10.39 -29.91
C SER A 305 -14.03 11.21 -31.15
N ARG A 306 -13.14 10.68 -32.01
CA ARG A 306 -12.73 11.35 -33.26
C ARG A 306 -13.72 11.17 -34.43
N ARG A 307 -14.76 10.34 -34.26
CA ARG A 307 -15.83 10.17 -35.27
C ARG A 307 -17.12 10.90 -34.90
N ALA A 308 -17.08 11.88 -33.99
CA ALA A 308 -18.17 12.85 -33.91
C ALA A 308 -18.18 13.66 -35.22
N PRO A 309 -19.33 13.77 -35.92
CA PRO A 309 -19.41 14.46 -37.19
C PRO A 309 -18.94 15.90 -37.00
N ARG A 310 -18.04 16.29 -37.91
CA ARG A 310 -17.44 17.61 -38.07
C ARG A 310 -18.54 18.61 -38.47
N ARG A 311 -19.56 18.82 -37.63
CA ARG A 311 -20.44 19.98 -37.74
C ARG A 311 -19.57 21.18 -37.46
N SER A 312 -19.41 22.01 -38.47
CA SER A 312 -18.74 23.30 -38.49
C SER A 312 -19.43 24.27 -37.52
N ALA A 313 -19.37 23.99 -36.23
CA ALA A 313 -19.44 25.04 -35.24
C ALA A 313 -18.06 25.69 -35.25
N SER A 314 -17.95 26.78 -35.99
CA SER A 314 -16.89 27.78 -35.83
C SER A 314 -16.98 28.32 -34.40
N TRP A 315 -16.52 27.53 -33.42
CA TRP A 315 -16.16 28.06 -32.13
C TRP A 315 -15.03 29.03 -32.41
N PRO A 316 -15.24 30.35 -32.20
CA PRO A 316 -14.16 31.30 -32.34
C PRO A 316 -13.18 30.96 -31.24
N TRP A 317 -12.13 30.20 -31.59
CA TRP A 317 -10.87 30.24 -30.87
C TRP A 317 -10.32 31.65 -31.06
N ARG A 318 -10.95 32.64 -30.41
CA ARG A 318 -10.23 33.84 -30.01
C ARG A 318 -9.12 33.30 -29.14
N PRO A 319 -7.83 33.44 -29.52
CA PRO A 319 -6.76 33.14 -28.61
C PRO A 319 -7.09 33.92 -27.34
N TRP A 320 -7.26 33.20 -26.23
CA TRP A 320 -7.27 33.81 -24.92
C TRP A 320 -5.89 34.44 -24.74
N SER A 321 -5.75 35.65 -25.27
CA SER A 321 -4.85 36.66 -24.77
C SER A 321 -5.40 37.06 -23.40
N MET A 322 -5.34 36.12 -22.45
CA MET A 322 -5.17 36.54 -21.08
C MET A 322 -3.94 37.44 -21.13
N PRO A 323 -4.05 38.73 -20.76
CA PRO A 323 -2.86 39.52 -20.51
C PRO A 323 -2.14 38.76 -19.42
N TRP A 324 -1.09 38.03 -19.79
CA TRP A 324 -0.07 37.64 -18.84
C TRP A 324 0.25 38.95 -18.13
N PRO A 325 -0.01 39.08 -16.81
CA PRO A 325 0.45 40.24 -16.11
C PRO A 325 1.95 40.27 -16.42
N ARG A 326 2.39 41.31 -17.14
CA ARG A 326 3.82 41.55 -17.32
C ARG A 326 4.35 41.46 -15.91
N PHE A 327 5.15 40.44 -15.63
CA PHE A 327 5.90 40.32 -14.41
C PHE A 327 6.69 41.62 -14.33
N ARG A 328 6.14 42.61 -13.61
CA ARG A 328 6.91 43.77 -13.22
C ARG A 328 8.01 43.15 -12.37
N PRO A 329 9.29 43.30 -12.75
CA PRO A 329 10.35 42.89 -11.84
C PRO A 329 10.02 43.51 -10.50
N ILE A 330 10.00 42.68 -9.46
CA ILE A 330 9.76 43.09 -8.08
C ILE A 330 10.70 44.27 -7.85
N THR A 331 10.12 45.48 -7.83
CA THR A 331 10.83 46.67 -7.39
C THR A 331 11.22 46.36 -5.95
N CYS A 332 12.53 46.23 -5.75
CA CYS A 332 13.15 46.17 -4.44
C CYS A 332 12.41 47.12 -3.51
N TRP A 333 11.81 46.57 -2.46
CA TRP A 333 11.38 47.35 -1.33
C TRP A 333 12.60 48.11 -0.82
N ARG A 334 12.48 49.43 -0.92
CA ARG A 334 13.48 50.43 -0.59
C ARG A 334 13.52 50.54 0.93
N THR A 335 14.24 49.66 1.60
CA THR A 335 14.80 49.97 2.91
C THR A 335 16.10 50.75 2.68
N GLY A 336 16.17 51.95 3.26
CA GLY A 336 17.20 52.94 2.96
C GLY A 336 18.61 52.48 3.30
N ALA A 337 19.47 52.40 2.30
CA ALA A 337 20.92 52.59 2.40
C ALA A 337 21.49 52.86 0.99
N PRO A 338 22.30 53.91 0.79
CA PRO A 338 22.90 54.21 -0.50
C PRO A 338 24.15 53.36 -0.72
N HIS A 339 24.02 52.16 -1.30
CA HIS A 339 25.16 51.42 -1.84
C HIS A 339 25.22 51.55 -3.37
N ARG A 340 26.39 52.00 -3.85
CA ARG A 340 26.73 52.14 -5.27
C ARG A 340 26.60 50.80 -6.00
N CYS A 341 25.65 50.72 -6.93
CA CYS A 341 25.59 49.62 -7.90
C CYS A 341 26.65 49.82 -9.00
N SER A 342 27.73 49.04 -8.94
CA SER A 342 28.64 48.83 -10.07
C SER A 342 27.94 48.00 -11.15
N ARG A 343 27.88 48.54 -12.37
CA ARG A 343 27.37 47.87 -13.58
C ARG A 343 28.17 46.59 -13.85
N PHE A 344 27.50 45.44 -13.91
CA PHE A 344 28.07 44.23 -14.49
C PHE A 344 28.17 44.36 -16.02
N PRO A 345 29.32 44.01 -16.65
CA PRO A 345 29.45 44.00 -18.10
C PRO A 345 28.60 42.88 -18.72
N ARG A 346 27.96 43.20 -19.86
CA ARG A 346 27.21 42.23 -20.67
C ARG A 346 28.15 41.14 -21.20
N PRO A 347 27.76 39.86 -21.19
CA PRO A 347 28.55 38.81 -21.82
C PRO A 347 28.57 39.00 -23.35
N PRO A 348 29.69 38.67 -24.03
CA PRO A 348 29.83 38.79 -25.46
C PRO A 348 28.91 37.82 -26.20
N SER A 349 28.35 38.28 -27.31
CA SER A 349 27.50 37.50 -28.22
C SER A 349 28.28 36.33 -28.84
N PRO A 350 27.67 35.13 -28.95
CA PRO A 350 28.34 33.96 -29.52
C PRO A 350 28.57 34.11 -31.03
N PRO A 351 29.69 33.58 -31.56
CA PRO A 351 30.02 33.68 -32.98
C PRO A 351 29.08 32.80 -33.84
N PRO A 352 28.88 33.17 -35.12
CA PRO A 352 28.02 32.43 -36.04
C PRO A 352 28.57 31.03 -36.34
N ARG A 353 27.73 30.01 -36.15
CA ARG A 353 28.04 28.61 -36.47
C ARG A 353 28.22 28.43 -37.98
N ARG A 354 29.44 28.12 -38.42
CA ARG A 354 29.72 27.55 -39.75
C ARG A 354 29.04 26.19 -39.88
N ARG A 355 28.17 26.04 -40.89
CA ARG A 355 27.63 24.75 -41.31
C ARG A 355 28.71 23.98 -42.09
N SER A 356 29.28 22.96 -41.47
CA SER A 356 30.10 21.95 -42.16
C SER A 356 29.19 20.85 -42.69
N SER A 357 29.06 20.76 -44.00
CA SER A 357 28.46 19.65 -44.74
C SER A 357 29.41 18.45 -44.72
N ALA A 358 29.14 17.46 -43.86
CA ALA A 358 29.78 16.15 -43.92
C ALA A 358 28.75 15.09 -44.40
N PRO A 359 29.14 14.19 -45.31
CA PRO A 359 28.23 13.18 -45.86
C PRO A 359 27.95 12.07 -44.83
N ARG A 360 26.68 11.65 -44.77
CA ARG A 360 26.20 10.54 -43.92
C ARG A 360 26.71 9.19 -44.45
N PRO A 361 27.26 8.31 -43.60
CA PRO A 361 27.54 6.93 -43.99
C PRO A 361 26.23 6.11 -44.06
N SER A 362 26.07 5.36 -45.14
CA SER A 362 24.97 4.44 -45.38
C SER A 362 25.22 3.13 -44.61
N ILE A 363 24.50 2.95 -43.50
CA ILE A 363 24.49 1.67 -42.76
C ILE A 363 23.53 0.72 -43.47
N ARG A 364 24.09 -0.26 -44.19
CA ARG A 364 23.37 -1.41 -44.76
C ARG A 364 23.08 -2.39 -43.63
N VAL A 365 21.82 -2.52 -43.22
CA VAL A 365 21.36 -3.54 -42.28
C VAL A 365 21.18 -4.86 -43.04
N GLN A 366 22.03 -5.85 -42.77
CA GLN A 366 21.85 -7.23 -43.23
C GLN A 366 20.82 -7.93 -42.34
N SER A 367 19.75 -8.44 -42.96
CA SER A 367 18.74 -9.29 -42.32
C SER A 367 19.28 -10.72 -42.16
N PRO A 368 19.24 -11.32 -40.96
CA PRO A 368 19.58 -12.74 -40.81
C PRO A 368 18.45 -13.63 -41.31
N SER A 369 18.83 -14.56 -42.18
CA SER A 369 18.04 -15.63 -42.76
C SER A 369 17.41 -16.55 -41.71
N ARG A 370 16.13 -16.86 -41.90
CA ARG A 370 15.37 -17.85 -41.13
C ARG A 370 15.90 -19.27 -41.39
N GLY A 371 16.54 -19.87 -40.39
CA GLY A 371 16.74 -21.32 -40.30
C GLY A 371 15.67 -21.96 -39.42
N ARG A 372 14.80 -22.80 -40.01
CA ARG A 372 13.93 -23.73 -39.27
C ARG A 372 14.72 -25.02 -39.00
N PRO A 373 14.63 -25.61 -37.80
CA PRO A 373 14.81 -27.03 -37.66
C PRO A 373 13.47 -27.72 -37.37
N ALA A 374 13.17 -28.71 -38.21
CA ALA A 374 12.16 -29.71 -38.00
C ALA A 374 12.67 -30.75 -36.98
N TRP A 375 11.85 -31.11 -36.00
CA TRP A 375 12.05 -32.32 -35.19
C TRP A 375 10.71 -33.00 -34.90
N GLY A 376 10.42 -34.02 -35.72
CA GLY A 376 10.43 -35.41 -35.28
C GLY A 376 9.61 -35.80 -34.05
N THR A 377 8.50 -36.48 -34.33
CA THR A 377 7.75 -37.35 -33.42
C THR A 377 8.59 -38.57 -32.99
N ARG A 378 8.66 -38.88 -31.69
CA ARG A 378 8.74 -40.27 -31.22
C ARG A 378 8.33 -40.43 -29.76
N SER A 379 7.74 -41.60 -29.55
CA SER A 379 7.04 -42.10 -28.38
C SER A 379 7.96 -42.79 -27.37
N SER A 380 7.36 -43.04 -26.19
CA SER A 380 7.60 -44.15 -25.25
C SER A 380 8.38 -43.88 -23.94
N ARG A 381 7.60 -44.02 -22.86
CA ARG A 381 7.82 -44.80 -21.61
C ARG A 381 8.93 -44.42 -20.61
N SER A 382 8.41 -44.15 -19.40
CA SER A 382 8.78 -44.69 -18.07
C SER A 382 10.02 -44.19 -17.30
N ALA A 383 9.68 -43.66 -16.11
CA ALA A 383 10.21 -43.99 -14.78
C ALA A 383 11.35 -43.17 -14.14
N CYS A 384 11.09 -42.90 -12.84
CA CYS A 384 12.01 -42.73 -11.71
C CYS A 384 12.77 -41.40 -11.50
N CYS A 385 12.32 -40.71 -10.44
CA CYS A 385 13.05 -40.27 -9.25
C CYS A 385 14.43 -39.59 -9.34
N ALA A 386 14.57 -38.64 -8.40
CA ALA A 386 15.80 -38.13 -7.77
C ALA A 386 16.39 -36.82 -8.33
N SER A 387 16.01 -35.71 -7.68
CA SER A 387 16.96 -34.66 -7.31
C SER A 387 17.97 -35.23 -6.30
N PRO A 388 19.18 -34.66 -6.19
CA PRO A 388 19.33 -33.71 -5.09
C PRO A 388 20.19 -32.47 -5.37
N PHE A 389 19.82 -31.47 -4.57
CA PHE A 389 20.50 -30.25 -4.17
C PHE A 389 22.01 -30.42 -3.94
N ARG A 390 22.79 -29.46 -4.46
CA ARG A 390 24.19 -29.25 -4.09
C ARG A 390 24.32 -28.41 -2.82
N ALA A 391 25.36 -28.78 -2.09
CA ALA A 391 25.78 -28.35 -0.77
C ALA A 391 26.20 -26.88 -0.67
N TRP A 392 25.95 -26.30 0.51
CA TRP A 392 26.80 -25.28 1.10
C TRP A 392 27.34 -25.84 2.41
N ARG A 393 28.66 -25.76 2.56
CA ARG A 393 29.50 -26.43 3.55
C ARG A 393 30.09 -25.33 4.44
N SER A 394 29.94 -25.41 5.76
CA SER A 394 30.80 -24.68 6.69
C SER A 394 30.73 -25.26 8.11
N ALA A 395 31.92 -25.56 8.62
CA ALA A 395 32.34 -25.58 10.01
C ALA A 395 31.90 -26.78 10.89
N ASP A 396 32.83 -27.73 10.94
CA ASP A 396 33.13 -28.60 12.07
C ASP A 396 33.07 -27.87 13.42
N LYS A 397 32.41 -28.51 14.39
CA LYS A 397 32.93 -28.62 15.76
C LYS A 397 32.56 -29.99 16.31
N ASP A 398 33.61 -30.68 16.74
CA ASP A 398 33.61 -32.00 17.36
C ASP A 398 32.74 -32.07 18.61
N GLY A 399 32.09 -33.22 18.78
CA GLY A 399 31.25 -33.52 19.93
C GLY A 399 30.89 -35.00 19.97
N CYS A 400 31.90 -35.80 20.31
CA CYS A 400 31.81 -37.24 20.53
C CYS A 400 30.80 -37.55 21.66
N GLY A 401 29.87 -38.50 21.43
CA GLY A 401 28.84 -38.83 22.41
C GLY A 401 28.01 -40.05 22.02
N SER A 402 28.62 -41.23 22.13
CA SER A 402 28.00 -42.55 22.02
C SER A 402 26.78 -42.75 22.94
N ARG A 403 25.71 -43.42 22.46
CA ARG A 403 25.18 -44.70 23.03
C ARG A 403 23.77 -45.06 22.50
N ARG A 404 23.69 -46.30 21.99
CA ARG A 404 22.67 -47.36 22.23
C ARG A 404 21.17 -46.99 22.15
N SER A 405 20.43 -47.47 21.15
CA SER A 405 19.89 -48.84 20.92
C SER A 405 18.53 -49.10 21.58
N SER A 406 17.69 -49.91 20.90
CA SER A 406 16.32 -50.39 21.18
C SER A 406 15.21 -49.41 20.73
N ARG A 407 14.38 -49.65 19.70
CA ARG A 407 13.67 -50.86 19.20
C ARG A 407 12.98 -51.61 20.35
N TRP A 408 11.65 -51.43 20.51
CA TRP A 408 10.61 -52.41 20.16
C TRP A 408 9.19 -51.80 20.38
N PRO A 409 8.12 -52.39 19.84
CA PRO A 409 6.87 -51.75 19.39
C PRO A 409 5.60 -52.20 20.16
N GLY A 410 4.43 -51.74 19.69
CA GLY A 410 3.14 -52.45 19.82
C GLY A 410 2.28 -52.00 21.01
N ARG A 411 1.22 -51.20 20.78
CA ARG A 411 -0.18 -51.65 20.61
C ARG A 411 -0.65 -52.67 21.66
N ARG A 412 -1.53 -52.27 22.58
CA ARG A 412 -3.00 -52.56 22.61
C ARG A 412 -3.65 -52.16 23.97
N PRO A 413 -5.00 -52.14 24.08
CA PRO A 413 -5.77 -51.16 24.86
C PRO A 413 -6.55 -51.76 26.05
N CYS A 414 -7.41 -50.91 26.64
CA CYS A 414 -8.68 -51.16 27.36
C CYS A 414 -8.73 -50.92 28.88
N SER A 415 -9.96 -50.56 29.28
CA SER A 415 -10.59 -50.51 30.62
C SER A 415 -10.09 -49.43 31.58
N SER A 416 -10.87 -48.41 31.97
CA SER A 416 -12.17 -48.34 32.68
C SER A 416 -12.06 -48.43 34.21
N SER A 417 -12.84 -47.58 34.89
CA SER A 417 -13.04 -47.47 36.35
C SER A 417 -11.92 -46.73 37.10
N SER A 418 -12.13 -45.95 38.16
CA SER A 418 -13.29 -45.35 38.80
C SER A 418 -12.78 -44.52 39.98
N ARG A 419 -13.44 -43.39 40.26
CA ARG A 419 -13.71 -42.73 41.56
C ARG A 419 -12.62 -42.60 42.64
N GLY A 420 -12.60 -41.37 43.19
CA GLY A 420 -12.27 -41.05 44.59
C GLY A 420 -10.77 -40.98 44.87
N THR A 421 -10.24 -40.10 45.71
CA THR A 421 -10.80 -39.25 46.76
C THR A 421 -9.65 -38.35 47.25
N ALA A 422 -10.02 -37.16 47.72
CA ALA A 422 -9.41 -36.41 48.83
C ALA A 422 -7.87 -36.21 48.92
N THR A 423 -7.52 -34.93 48.86
CA THR A 423 -6.45 -34.20 49.56
C THR A 423 -6.15 -34.73 50.99
N PRO A 424 -4.94 -34.51 51.55
CA PRO A 424 -4.63 -33.20 52.14
C PRO A 424 -3.16 -32.71 52.09
N LEU A 425 -3.05 -31.37 52.10
CA LEU A 425 -2.10 -30.53 52.83
C LEU A 425 -0.64 -31.00 53.03
N ARG A 426 0.30 -30.19 52.52
CA ARG A 426 1.50 -29.84 53.29
C ARG A 426 1.87 -28.37 53.10
N TRP A 427 1.87 -27.67 54.23
CA TRP A 427 2.43 -26.34 54.45
C TRP A 427 3.96 -26.36 54.38
N ALA A 428 4.55 -25.29 53.84
CA ALA A 428 5.81 -24.75 54.35
C ALA A 428 5.79 -23.23 54.17
N ARG A 429 5.76 -22.54 55.31
CA ARG A 429 5.93 -21.10 55.51
C ARG A 429 7.42 -20.74 55.45
N HIS A 430 7.72 -19.56 54.93
CA HIS A 430 8.63 -18.50 55.46
C HIS A 430 8.59 -17.38 54.39
N GLY A 431 8.35 -16.10 54.63
CA GLY A 431 8.31 -15.27 55.84
C GLY A 431 9.07 -13.97 55.54
N GLY A 432 8.43 -12.80 55.68
CA GLY A 432 9.03 -11.45 55.62
C GLY A 432 8.47 -10.56 54.50
N SER A 433 7.36 -9.83 54.73
CA SER A 433 7.26 -8.43 55.22
C SER A 433 7.82 -7.40 54.22
N GLY A 434 7.13 -6.38 53.73
CA GLY A 434 5.80 -5.85 53.97
C GLY A 434 5.80 -4.41 53.47
N SER A 435 4.81 -3.99 52.67
CA SER A 435 4.24 -2.64 52.75
C SER A 435 2.99 -2.57 51.86
N SER A 436 1.97 -1.97 52.46
CA SER A 436 0.57 -1.94 52.09
C SER A 436 0.23 -0.80 51.13
N SER A 437 -0.55 -1.08 50.08
CA SER A 437 -1.45 -0.10 49.46
C SER A 437 -2.64 -0.82 48.82
N ARG A 438 -3.83 -0.32 49.14
CA ARG A 438 -5.15 -0.94 48.93
C ARG A 438 -5.52 -1.10 47.45
N TRP A 439 -6.04 -2.27 47.12
CA TRP A 439 -6.81 -2.52 45.90
C TRP A 439 -8.30 -2.30 46.19
N ILE A 440 -8.96 -1.48 45.35
CA ILE A 440 -10.42 -1.38 45.28
C ILE A 440 -10.84 -1.94 43.91
N CYS A 441 -11.54 -3.07 43.94
CA CYS A 441 -12.36 -3.55 42.84
C CYS A 441 -13.79 -3.01 43.00
N PRO A 442 -14.43 -2.71 41.86
CA PRO A 442 -15.78 -3.23 41.61
C PRO A 442 -15.81 -3.81 40.18
N SER A 443 -16.70 -4.69 39.74
CA SER A 443 -17.76 -5.51 40.29
C SER A 443 -18.18 -6.36 39.07
N ARG A 444 -18.25 -7.69 39.21
CA ARG A 444 -18.80 -8.57 38.16
C ARG A 444 -20.29 -8.75 38.41
N SER A 445 -21.11 -8.54 37.40
CA SER A 445 -22.48 -9.05 37.36
C SER A 445 -22.55 -10.24 36.40
N CYS A 446 -22.89 -11.39 36.99
CA CYS A 446 -23.34 -12.60 36.34
C CYS A 446 -24.70 -12.38 35.68
N TRP A 447 -24.94 -12.95 34.49
CA TRP A 447 -26.27 -13.44 34.08
C TRP A 447 -26.08 -14.77 33.33
N ASP A 448 -26.43 -15.82 34.08
CA ASP A 448 -26.93 -17.16 33.79
C ASP A 448 -26.81 -17.82 32.41
N ALA A 449 -26.30 -19.05 32.48
CA ALA A 449 -26.56 -20.14 31.58
C ALA A 449 -27.80 -20.92 32.07
N SER A 450 -28.76 -21.15 31.17
CA SER A 450 -29.80 -22.17 31.32
C SER A 450 -29.79 -23.09 30.10
N CYS A 451 -29.47 -24.35 30.35
CA CYS A 451 -29.77 -25.48 29.49
C CYS A 451 -31.28 -25.74 29.45
N ALA A 452 -31.83 -26.02 28.26
CA ALA A 452 -32.73 -27.15 27.95
C ALA A 452 -33.63 -26.86 26.73
N ARG A 453 -33.33 -27.49 25.58
CA ARG A 453 -34.20 -28.53 24.99
C ARG A 453 -33.73 -28.90 23.58
N ALA A 454 -33.46 -30.18 23.43
CA ALA A 454 -33.40 -30.88 22.17
C ALA A 454 -34.77 -30.83 21.48
N SER A 455 -34.79 -30.49 20.19
CA SER A 455 -35.82 -30.94 19.28
C SER A 455 -35.15 -31.48 18.02
N SER A 456 -35.22 -32.80 17.91
CA SER A 456 -34.97 -33.59 16.72
C SER A 456 -35.86 -33.11 15.57
N ARG A 457 -35.28 -32.84 14.39
CA ARG A 457 -36.00 -32.93 13.12
C ARG A 457 -35.23 -33.80 12.12
N PRO A 458 -35.94 -34.65 11.35
CA PRO A 458 -35.35 -35.74 10.60
C PRO A 458 -34.92 -35.35 9.18
N GLY A 459 -33.96 -36.12 8.66
CA GLY A 459 -33.90 -36.59 7.28
C GLY A 459 -34.14 -35.57 6.15
N GLY A 460 -33.09 -34.84 5.78
CA GLY A 460 -33.01 -34.16 4.48
C GLY A 460 -32.56 -35.13 3.40
N GLU A 461 -33.53 -35.60 2.62
CA GLU A 461 -33.42 -36.45 1.44
C GLU A 461 -32.44 -35.90 0.39
N VAL A 462 -31.39 -36.67 0.09
CA VAL A 462 -30.42 -36.35 -0.96
C VAL A 462 -31.03 -36.73 -2.32
N ARG A 463 -31.69 -35.77 -2.98
CA ARG A 463 -32.08 -35.91 -4.40
C ARG A 463 -30.83 -36.00 -5.28
N ARG A 464 -30.56 -37.22 -5.76
CA ARG A 464 -29.67 -37.46 -6.90
C ARG A 464 -30.34 -36.93 -8.17
N LEU A 465 -29.67 -36.01 -8.87
CA LEU A 465 -30.03 -35.61 -10.22
C LEU A 465 -29.63 -36.72 -11.21
N PRO A 466 -30.45 -37.06 -12.21
CA PRO A 466 -30.13 -38.07 -13.18
C PRO A 466 -29.11 -37.53 -14.20
N LEU A 467 -28.03 -38.28 -14.38
CA LEU A 467 -27.16 -38.18 -15.54
C LEU A 467 -27.96 -38.70 -16.75
N GLY A 468 -28.47 -37.78 -17.56
CA GLY A 468 -29.03 -38.10 -18.87
C GLY A 468 -27.91 -38.46 -19.83
N GLY A 469 -27.78 -39.75 -20.12
CA GLY A 469 -27.15 -40.25 -21.33
C GLY A 469 -28.23 -40.74 -22.29
N ARG A 470 -28.19 -40.26 -23.53
CA ARG A 470 -28.45 -41.09 -24.71
C ARG A 470 -27.90 -40.43 -25.97
N ALA A 471 -27.18 -41.25 -26.72
CA ALA A 471 -26.76 -41.03 -28.08
C ALA A 471 -27.91 -41.39 -29.03
N SER A 472 -27.98 -40.64 -30.13
CA SER A 472 -28.36 -41.06 -31.48
C SER A 472 -28.20 -39.85 -32.40
#